data_AF-A0A429HUQ8-F1
#
_entry.id   AF-A0A429HUQ8-F1
#
_cell.length_a   1.000
_cell.length_b   1.000
_cell.length_c   1.000
_cell.angle_alpha   90.00
_cell.angle_beta   90.00
_cell.angle_gamma   90.00
#
_symmetry.space_group_name_H-M   'P 1'
#
loop_
_entity.id
_entity.type
_entity.pdbx_description
1 polymer ?
#
loop_
_entity_poly.entity_id
_entity_poly.type
_entity_poly.pdbx_seq_one_letter_code
_entity_poly.pdbx_strand_id
1 'polypeptide(L)' 'PGQQYEDPYGDWARLSEVSDSGALLVRPDGYVAFRYATTAGDAEELLGDAVRRILGHG' A
#
# COMPACT_ATOMS: atom_id res chain seq x y z
N PRO A 1 -6.65 18.64 1.85
CA PRO A 1 -7.44 19.21 2.97
C PRO A 1 -8.92 18.91 2.75
N GLY A 2 -9.59 18.35 3.76
CA GLY A 2 -10.97 17.88 3.68
C GLY A 2 -11.13 16.40 3.34
N GLN A 3 -10.07 15.60 3.46
CA GLN A 3 -10.16 14.15 3.29
C GLN A 3 -10.53 13.47 4.61
N GLN A 4 -11.08 12.26 4.53
CA GLN A 4 -11.44 11.48 5.72
C GLN A 4 -10.22 11.14 6.61
N TYR A 5 -9.06 10.97 5.98
CA TYR A 5 -7.78 10.72 6.64
C TYR A 5 -6.78 11.75 6.15
N GLU A 6 -6.09 12.37 7.10
CA GLU A 6 -5.03 13.34 6.84
C GLU A 6 -3.80 12.98 7.68
N ASP A 7 -2.63 13.33 7.17
CA ASP A 7 -1.35 13.21 7.87
C ASP A 7 -0.85 14.61 8.29
N PRO A 8 -1.47 15.26 9.29
CA PRO A 8 -1.16 16.65 9.65
C PRO A 8 0.26 16.84 10.19
N TYR A 9 0.89 15.76 10.67
CA TYR A 9 2.22 15.77 11.27
C TYR A 9 3.30 15.18 10.34
N GLY A 10 2.93 14.59 9.21
CA GLY A 10 3.87 13.95 8.29
C GLY A 10 4.45 12.63 8.80
N ASP A 11 3.90 12.08 9.89
CA ASP A 11 4.42 10.85 10.50
C ASP A 11 4.16 9.63 9.62
N TRP A 12 3.02 9.60 8.93
CA TRP A 12 2.73 8.53 7.98
C TRP A 12 3.70 8.58 6.81
N ALA A 13 3.88 9.74 6.18
CA ALA A 13 4.84 9.92 5.10
C ALA A 13 6.27 9.52 5.52
N ARG A 14 6.65 9.81 6.76
CA ARG A 14 7.97 9.46 7.32
C ARG A 14 8.16 7.95 7.57
N LEU A 15 7.10 7.23 7.93
CA LEU A 15 7.17 5.83 8.37
C LEU A 15 6.74 4.81 7.31
N SER A 16 5.93 5.21 6.32
CA SER A 16 5.30 4.28 5.37
C SER A 16 6.29 3.61 4.41
N GLU A 17 7.43 4.28 4.17
CA GLU A 17 8.47 3.90 3.19
C GLU A 17 7.92 3.75 1.76
N VAL A 18 6.90 4.53 1.42
CA VAL A 18 6.37 4.68 0.06
C VAL A 18 6.22 6.16 -0.28
N SER A 19 6.25 6.50 -1.57
CA SER A 19 5.86 7.84 -2.02
C SER A 19 4.35 8.05 -1.84
N ASP A 20 3.89 9.29 -1.99
CA ASP A 20 2.46 9.63 -2.03
C ASP A 20 1.65 8.86 -3.08
N SER A 21 2.32 8.27 -4.06
CA SER A 21 1.73 7.47 -5.14
C SER A 21 2.00 5.97 -5.03
N GLY A 22 2.67 5.51 -3.97
CA GLY A 22 2.86 4.10 -3.67
C GLY A 22 1.70 3.51 -2.87
N ALA A 23 1.86 2.25 -2.44
CA ALA A 23 0.82 1.53 -1.71
C ALA A 23 1.37 0.49 -0.72
N LEU A 24 0.60 0.27 0.34
CA LEU A 24 0.79 -0.80 1.32
C LEU A 24 -0.47 -1.66 1.37
N LEU A 25 -0.31 -2.98 1.30
CA LEU A 25 -1.37 -3.95 1.54
C LEU A 25 -1.15 -4.59 2.90
N VAL A 26 -2.08 -4.35 3.83
CA VAL A 26 -2.01 -4.81 5.21
C VAL A 26 -3.02 -5.94 5.43
N ARG A 27 -2.58 -7.01 6.08
CA ARG A 27 -3.43 -8.16 6.44
C ARG A 27 -4.34 -7.82 7.62
N PRO A 28 -5.42 -8.60 7.84
CA PRO A 28 -6.30 -8.41 9.00
C PRO A 28 -5.61 -8.49 10.36
N ASP A 29 -4.44 -9.12 10.45
CA ASP A 29 -3.60 -9.20 11.66
C ASP A 29 -2.62 -8.02 11.82
N GLY A 30 -2.68 -7.02 10.94
CA GLY A 30 -1.88 -5.80 11.01
C GLY A 30 -0.50 -5.88 10.35
N TYR A 31 -0.12 -7.02 9.78
CA TYR A 31 1.16 -7.15 9.08
C TYR A 31 1.09 -6.62 7.64
N VAL A 32 2.12 -5.90 7.21
CA VAL A 32 2.31 -5.50 5.80
C VAL A 32 2.66 -6.75 4.99
N ALA A 33 1.76 -7.17 4.11
CA ALA A 33 1.97 -8.33 3.24
C ALA A 33 2.55 -7.95 1.88
N PHE A 34 2.39 -6.71 1.45
CA PHE A 34 2.99 -6.17 0.24
C PHE A 34 3.21 -4.66 0.35
N ARG A 35 4.32 -4.19 -0.21
CA ARG A 35 4.71 -2.78 -0.28
C ARG A 35 5.19 -2.47 -1.69
N TYR A 36 4.67 -1.38 -2.26
CA TYR A 36 5.13 -0.86 -3.54
C TYR A 36 5.47 0.63 -3.40
N ALA A 37 6.73 0.99 -3.68
CA ALA A 37 7.31 2.25 -3.25
C ALA A 37 6.86 3.47 -4.06
N THR A 38 6.39 3.27 -5.30
CA THR A 38 6.14 4.35 -6.26
C THR A 38 4.87 4.12 -7.04
N THR A 39 4.55 5.01 -7.98
CA THR A 39 3.44 4.83 -8.92
C THR A 39 3.60 3.52 -9.70
N ALA A 40 2.54 2.72 -9.76
CA ALA A 40 2.48 1.53 -10.61
C ALA A 40 2.03 1.91 -12.04
N GLY A 41 2.58 1.22 -13.04
CA GLY A 41 2.13 1.36 -14.44
C GLY A 41 0.72 0.81 -14.65
N ASP A 42 0.46 -0.38 -14.11
CA ASP A 42 -0.88 -0.96 -13.96
C ASP A 42 -1.07 -1.35 -12.49
N ALA A 43 -1.88 -0.57 -11.77
CA ALA A 43 -2.11 -0.79 -10.34
C ALA A 43 -3.04 -1.99 -10.08
N GLU A 44 -3.94 -2.30 -11.02
CA GLU A 44 -4.91 -3.40 -10.87
C GLU A 44 -4.21 -4.75 -11.05
N GLU A 45 -3.39 -4.88 -12.09
CA GLU A 45 -2.58 -6.08 -12.33
C GLU A 45 -1.63 -6.34 -11.15
N LEU A 46 -0.86 -5.32 -10.75
CA LEU A 46 0.11 -5.41 -9.66
C LEU A 46 -0.53 -5.83 -8.34
N LEU A 47 -1.65 -5.18 -7.96
CA LEU A 47 -2.35 -5.50 -6.71
C LEU A 47 -3.00 -6.88 -6.80
N GLY A 48 -3.58 -7.23 -7.95
CA GLY A 48 -4.17 -8.54 -8.20
C GLY A 48 -3.16 -9.67 -8.00
N ASP A 49 -1.97 -9.52 -8.54
CA ASP A 49 -0.88 -10.50 -8.39
C ASP A 49 -0.35 -10.59 -6.96
N ALA A 50 -0.23 -9.45 -6.27
CA ALA A 50 0.15 -9.43 -4.86
C ALA A 50 -0.87 -10.22 -4.01
N VAL A 51 -2.18 -9.98 -4.21
CA VAL A 51 -3.25 -10.68 -3.48
C VAL A 51 -3.26 -12.17 -3.80
N ARG A 52 -3.18 -12.55 -5.08
CA ARG A 52 -3.08 -13.95 -5.53
C ARG A 52 -1.94 -14.69 -4.85
N ARG A 53 -0.76 -14.08 -4.83
CA ARG A 53 0.43 -14.62 -4.16
C ARG A 53 0.23 -14.78 -2.65
N ILE A 54 -0.35 -13.77 -1.98
CA ILE A 54 -0.61 -13.81 -0.53
C ILE A 54 -1.61 -14.90 -0.15
N LEU A 55 -2.61 -15.14 -1.00
CA LEU A 55 -3.63 -16.18 -0.81
C LEU A 55 -3.19 -17.58 -1.29
N GLY A 56 -2.03 -17.70 -1.93
CA GLY A 56 -1.53 -18.97 -2.48
C GLY A 56 -2.27 -19.44 -3.75
N HIS A 57 -2.87 -18.51 -4.49
CA HIS A 57 -3.49 -18.76 -5.79
C HIS A 57 -2.50 -18.37 -6.89
N GLY A 58 -1.83 -19.36 -7.49
CA GLY A 58 -0.97 -19.19 -8.66
C GLY A 58 -1.64 -19.65 -9.94
#